data_AF-A0A843BRX5-F1
#
_entry.id   AF-A0A843BRX5-F1
#
_cell.length_a   1.000
_cell.length_b   1.000
_cell.length_c   1.000
_cell.angle_alpha   90.00
_cell.angle_beta   90.00
_cell.angle_gamma   90.00
#
_symmetry.space_group_name_H-M   'P 1'
#
loop_
_entity.id
_entity.type
_entity.pdbx_description
1 polymer ?
#
loop_
_entity_poly.entity_id
_entity_poly.type
_entity_poly.pdbx_seq_one_letter_code
_entity_poly.pdbx_strand_id
1 'polypeptide(L)'
;MSMLASEELDTQDRSKYIKVVVAAILAGVFVFLAQDILEWILEVDFDNPDPSQIDVPQAIVDIFGRMIGFARYVGGAIIVLGIIIAVIKLSFGPAPASKIPQ
;
A
#
# COMPACT_ATOMS: atom_id res chain seq x y z
N MET A 1 6.07 12.60 -37.37
CA MET A 1 5.95 11.26 -36.76
C MET A 1 6.43 11.18 -35.30
N SER A 2 7.23 12.10 -34.77
CA SER A 2 7.70 11.98 -33.36
C SER A 2 6.73 12.53 -32.29
N MET A 3 5.75 13.38 -32.64
CA MET A 3 4.83 13.97 -31.66
C MET A 3 3.75 13.01 -31.14
N LEU A 4 3.30 12.05 -31.96
CA LEU A 4 2.27 11.07 -31.56
C LEU A 4 2.84 10.03 -30.57
N ALA A 5 4.09 9.62 -30.77
CA ALA A 5 4.76 8.67 -29.88
C ALA A 5 5.00 9.25 -28.47
N SER A 6 5.25 10.56 -28.36
CA SER A 6 5.43 11.22 -27.06
C SER A 6 4.13 11.38 -26.26
N GLU A 7 2.98 11.60 -26.93
CA GLU A 7 1.67 11.67 -26.25
C GLU A 7 1.25 10.29 -25.69
N GLU A 8 1.52 9.22 -26.44
CA GLU A 8 1.15 7.86 -26.05
C GLU A 8 2.00 7.34 -24.88
N LEU A 9 3.31 7.65 -24.89
CA LEU A 9 4.22 7.36 -23.77
C LEU A 9 3.83 8.14 -22.49
N ASP A 10 3.45 9.41 -22.61
CA ASP A 10 3.09 10.27 -21.46
C ASP A 10 1.78 9.82 -20.77
N THR A 11 0.77 9.48 -21.57
CA THR A 11 -0.52 8.99 -21.04
C THR A 11 -0.38 7.61 -20.39
N GLN A 12 0.47 6.75 -20.96
CA GLN A 12 0.75 5.41 -20.44
C GLN A 12 1.54 5.45 -19.14
N ASP A 13 2.55 6.33 -19.03
CA ASP A 13 3.31 6.53 -17.80
C ASP A 13 2.44 7.11 -16.69
N ARG A 14 1.59 8.10 -16.98
CA ARG A 14 0.64 8.65 -16.00
C ARG A 14 -0.31 7.58 -15.45
N SER A 15 -0.87 6.75 -16.33
CA SER A 15 -1.75 5.62 -15.95
C SER A 15 -1.02 4.60 -15.05
N LYS A 16 0.25 4.30 -15.34
CA LYS A 16 1.08 3.41 -14.52
C LYS A 16 1.24 3.93 -13.10
N TYR A 17 1.57 5.21 -12.92
CA TYR A 17 1.75 5.77 -11.57
C TYR A 17 0.43 5.88 -10.80
N ILE A 18 -0.69 6.17 -11.47
CA ILE A 18 -2.02 6.12 -10.83
C ILE A 18 -2.29 4.69 -10.32
N LYS A 19 -2.00 3.65 -11.11
CA LYS A 19 -2.15 2.26 -10.67
C LYS A 19 -1.26 1.93 -9.48
N VAL A 20 -0.04 2.46 -9.43
CA VAL A 20 0.86 2.31 -8.27
C VAL A 20 0.25 2.94 -7.02
N VAL A 21 -0.31 4.15 -7.11
CA VAL A 21 -0.99 4.81 -5.97
C VAL A 21 -2.18 3.99 -5.50
N VAL A 22 -3.04 3.53 -6.41
CA VAL A 22 -4.21 2.71 -6.07
C VAL A 22 -3.78 1.38 -5.43
N ALA A 23 -2.79 0.71 -6.01
CA ALA A 23 -2.25 -0.54 -5.45
C ALA A 23 -1.64 -0.33 -4.06
N ALA A 24 -0.94 0.78 -3.84
CA ALA A 24 -0.36 1.13 -2.55
C ALA A 24 -1.44 1.41 -1.49
N ILE A 25 -2.54 2.09 -1.86
CA ILE A 25 -3.69 2.29 -0.98
C ILE A 25 -4.33 0.95 -0.60
N LEU A 26 -4.59 0.08 -1.59
CA LEU A 26 -5.17 -1.25 -1.33
C LEU A 26 -4.26 -2.11 -0.47
N ALA A 27 -2.95 -2.12 -0.73
CA ALA A 27 -1.97 -2.82 0.08
C ALA A 27 -1.94 -2.27 1.51
N GLY A 28 -2.02 -0.95 1.69
CA GLY A 28 -2.13 -0.33 3.01
C GLY A 28 -3.38 -0.79 3.74
N VAL A 29 -4.55 -0.70 3.11
CA VAL A 29 -5.81 -1.19 3.69
C VAL A 29 -5.69 -2.64 4.13
N PHE A 30 -5.11 -3.52 3.30
CA PHE A 30 -4.90 -4.93 3.67
C PHE A 30 -3.94 -5.10 4.84
N VAL A 31 -2.78 -4.44 4.83
CA VAL A 31 -1.76 -4.57 5.88
C VAL A 31 -2.28 -4.05 7.23
N PHE A 32 -3.06 -2.96 7.21
CA PHE A 32 -3.63 -2.41 8.44
C PHE A 32 -4.85 -3.20 8.92
N LEU A 33 -5.74 -3.68 8.04
CA LEU A 33 -6.88 -4.52 8.43
C LEU A 33 -6.52 -5.96 8.79
N ALA A 34 -5.35 -6.46 8.37
CA ALA A 34 -4.95 -7.84 8.64
C ALA A 34 -4.92 -8.16 10.13
N GLN A 35 -4.52 -7.21 10.99
CA GLN A 35 -4.55 -7.40 12.44
C GLN A 35 -5.98 -7.55 12.94
N ASP A 36 -6.85 -6.58 12.64
CA ASP A 36 -8.25 -6.57 13.08
C ASP A 36 -9.01 -7.83 12.64
N ILE A 37 -8.74 -8.32 11.42
CA ILE A 37 -9.33 -9.57 10.90
C ILE A 37 -8.83 -10.78 11.70
N LEU A 38 -7.53 -10.83 12.02
CA LEU A 38 -6.97 -11.93 12.79
C LEU A 38 -7.43 -11.92 14.24
N GLU A 39 -7.54 -10.74 14.87
CA GLU A 39 -8.10 -10.57 16.21
C GLU A 39 -9.56 -11.02 16.24
N TRP A 40 -10.34 -10.68 15.21
CA TRP A 40 -11.73 -11.11 15.08
C TRP A 40 -11.88 -12.61 14.88
N ILE A 41 -11.03 -13.25 14.06
CA ILE A 41 -11.10 -14.69 13.79
C ILE A 41 -10.64 -15.52 14.98
N LEU A 42 -9.60 -15.05 15.67
CA LEU A 42 -8.98 -15.80 16.77
C LEU A 42 -9.57 -15.44 18.14
N GLU A 43 -10.41 -14.40 18.21
CA GLU A 43 -10.94 -13.83 19.46
C GLU A 43 -9.83 -13.49 20.46
N VAL A 44 -8.65 -13.12 19.95
CA VAL A 44 -7.47 -12.75 20.74
C VAL A 44 -7.13 -11.28 20.46
N ASP A 45 -6.94 -10.51 21.52
CA ASP A 45 -6.31 -9.19 21.44
C ASP A 45 -4.78 -9.37 21.37
N PHE A 46 -4.17 -8.99 20.24
CA PHE A 46 -2.71 -9.10 20.08
C PHE A 46 -1.95 -7.95 20.77
N ASP A 47 -2.60 -6.83 21.01
CA ASP A 47 -1.99 -5.67 21.67
C ASP A 47 -2.00 -5.85 23.20
N ASN A 48 -3.02 -6.52 23.74
CA ASN A 48 -3.13 -6.86 25.16
C ASN A 48 -3.69 -8.29 25.36
N PRO A 49 -2.88 -9.33 25.11
CA PRO A 49 -3.34 -10.71 25.19
C PRO A 49 -3.68 -11.10 26.63
N ASP A 50 -4.96 -11.39 26.91
CA ASP A 50 -5.41 -11.98 28.18
C ASP A 50 -5.09 -13.48 28.18
N PRO A 51 -4.10 -13.95 28.96
CA PRO A 51 -3.71 -15.37 28.97
C PRO A 51 -4.83 -16.31 29.39
N SER A 52 -5.88 -15.79 30.03
CA SER A 52 -7.02 -16.58 30.50
C SER A 52 -8.11 -16.84 29.44
N GLN A 53 -8.08 -16.11 28.32
CA GLN A 53 -9.06 -16.22 27.23
C GLN A 53 -8.50 -16.85 25.97
N ILE A 54 -7.18 -17.06 25.92
CA ILE A 54 -6.49 -17.55 24.73
C ILE A 54 -6.46 -19.08 24.77
N ASP A 55 -7.32 -19.70 23.96
CA ASP A 55 -7.29 -21.16 23.68
C ASP A 55 -6.19 -21.52 22.64
N VAL A 56 -5.45 -20.52 22.17
CA VAL A 56 -4.37 -20.62 21.18
C VAL A 56 -3.01 -20.67 21.91
N PRO A 57 -2.06 -21.55 21.50
CA PRO A 57 -0.72 -21.53 22.09
C PRO A 57 -0.07 -20.14 22.06
N GLN A 58 0.42 -19.66 23.20
CA GLN A 58 0.99 -18.31 23.34
C GLN A 58 2.12 -18.02 22.34
N ALA A 59 2.89 -19.05 21.97
CA ALA A 59 3.93 -18.95 20.94
C ALA A 59 3.37 -18.53 19.56
N ILE A 60 2.14 -18.93 19.23
CA ILE A 60 1.47 -18.56 17.98
C ILE A 60 1.06 -17.09 18.02
N VAL A 61 0.51 -16.64 19.16
CA VAL A 61 0.12 -15.24 19.38
C VAL A 61 1.34 -14.32 19.24
N ASP A 62 2.46 -14.68 19.86
CA ASP A 62 3.71 -13.92 19.78
C ASP A 62 4.29 -13.85 18.36
N ILE A 63 4.26 -14.97 17.62
CA ILE A 63 4.75 -15.02 16.24
C ILE A 63 3.89 -14.14 15.34
N PHE A 64 2.57 -14.27 15.41
CA PHE A 64 1.67 -13.46 14.60
C PHE A 64 1.74 -11.98 14.98
N GLY A 65 1.75 -11.63 16.27
CA GLY A 65 1.90 -10.25 16.72
C GLY A 65 3.19 -9.60 16.20
N ARG A 66 4.33 -10.31 16.27
CA ARG A 66 5.61 -9.83 15.72
C ARG A 66 5.58 -9.72 14.19
N MET A 67 5.00 -10.69 13.50
CA MET A 67 4.90 -10.68 12.04
C MET A 67 4.00 -9.55 11.54
N ILE A 68 2.85 -9.34 12.17
CA ILE A 68 1.90 -8.28 11.85
C ILE A 68 2.52 -6.91 12.15
N GLY A 69 3.14 -6.75 13.32
CA GLY A 69 3.85 -5.52 13.69
C GLY A 69 4.97 -5.19 12.69
N PHE A 70 5.75 -6.19 12.28
CA PHE A 70 6.78 -6.02 11.26
C PHE A 70 6.18 -5.66 9.89
N ALA A 71 5.11 -6.34 9.48
CA ALA A 71 4.41 -6.06 8.22
C ALA A 71 3.83 -4.64 8.20
N ARG A 72 3.25 -4.16 9.32
CA ARG A 72 2.78 -2.78 9.46
C ARG A 72 3.94 -1.78 9.38
N TYR A 73 5.03 -2.02 10.08
CA TYR A 73 6.17 -1.09 10.10
C TYR A 73 6.91 -1.04 8.75
N VAL A 74 7.35 -2.19 8.24
CA VAL A 74 8.13 -2.28 7.00
C VAL A 74 7.23 -2.11 5.77
N GLY A 75 6.08 -2.78 5.75
CA GLY A 75 5.10 -2.64 4.67
C GLY A 75 4.56 -1.21 4.59
N GLY A 76 4.26 -0.58 5.72
CA GLY A 76 3.87 0.83 5.79
C GLY A 76 4.93 1.75 5.21
N ALA A 77 6.21 1.55 5.57
CA ALA A 77 7.32 2.33 5.00
C ALA A 77 7.44 2.16 3.48
N ILE A 78 7.33 0.93 2.97
CA ILE A 78 7.37 0.64 1.53
C ILE A 78 6.21 1.32 0.79
N ILE A 79 5.00 1.25 1.35
CA ILE A 79 3.80 1.89 0.79
C ILE A 79 3.99 3.41 0.71
N VAL A 80 4.45 4.03 1.80
CA VAL A 80 4.71 5.48 1.85
C VAL A 80 5.75 5.89 0.80
N LEU A 81 6.87 5.18 0.71
CA LEU A 81 7.91 5.45 -0.29
C LEU A 81 7.37 5.31 -1.72
N GLY A 82 6.58 4.26 -1.99
CA GLY A 82 5.95 4.03 -3.28
C GLY A 82 5.00 5.16 -3.68
N ILE A 83 4.19 5.65 -2.73
CA ILE A 83 3.29 6.79 -2.95
C ILE A 83 4.08 8.07 -3.22
N ILE A 84 5.12 8.37 -2.43
CA ILE A 84 5.97 9.55 -2.63
C ILE A 84 6.55 9.55 -4.05
N ILE A 85 7.14 8.43 -4.48
CA ILE A 85 7.71 8.29 -5.84
C ILE A 85 6.63 8.53 -6.90
N ALA A 86 5.46 7.91 -6.75
CA ALA A 86 4.38 8.05 -7.71
C ALA A 86 3.85 9.50 -7.77
N VAL A 87 3.69 10.16 -6.63
CA VAL A 87 3.24 11.57 -6.56
C VAL A 87 4.26 12.51 -7.18
N ILE A 88 5.56 12.32 -6.92
CA ILE A 88 6.63 13.12 -7.55
C ILE A 88 6.57 12.96 -9.08
N LYS A 89 6.44 11.73 -9.57
CA LYS A 89 6.35 11.46 -11.01
C LYS A 89 5.08 12.01 -11.65
N LEU A 90 3.97 12.06 -10.92
CA LEU A 90 2.71 12.64 -11.39
C LEU A 90 2.70 14.18 -11.33
N SER A 91 3.43 14.78 -10.38
CA SER A 91 3.44 16.24 -10.15
C SER A 91 4.52 16.97 -10.94
N PHE A 92 5.66 16.31 -11.18
CA PHE A 92 6.81 16.86 -11.90
C PHE A 92 7.14 16.10 -13.19
N GLY A 93 6.29 15.15 -13.58
CA GLY A 93 6.33 14.56 -14.92
C GLY A 93 6.02 15.62 -15.97
N PRO A 94 6.54 15.50 -17.21
CA PRO A 94 6.26 16.44 -18.27
C PRO A 94 4.75 16.64 -18.40
N ALA A 95 4.32 17.91 -18.44
CA ALA A 95 2.90 18.22 -18.57
C ALA A 95 2.36 17.63 -19.88
N PRO A 96 1.16 17.03 -19.89
CA PRO A 96 0.55 16.55 -21.12
C PRO A 96 0.48 17.75 -22.08
N ALA A 97 1.03 17.56 -23.29
CA ALA A 97 1.06 18.61 -24.30
C ALA A 97 -0.35 19.16 -24.46
N SER A 98 -0.57 20.41 -24.01
CA SER A 98 -1.87 21.06 -24.12
C SER A 98 -2.24 21.07 -25.59
N LYS A 99 -3.35 20.44 -25.95
CA LYS A 99 -3.92 20.52 -27.29
C LYS A 99 -4.29 21.98 -27.54
N ILE A 100 -3.38 22.73 -28.16
CA ILE A 100 -3.66 24.06 -28.68
C ILE A 100 -4.63 23.82 -29.85
N PRO A 101 -5.90 24.29 -29.78
CA PRO A 101 -6.79 24.20 -30.91
C PRO A 101 -6.26 25.12 -32.01
N GLN A 102 -5.97 24.54 -33.19
CA GLN A 102 -5.76 25.27 -34.44
C GLN A 102 -7.10 25.58 -35.10
#